data_AF-A0A964XAT8-F1
#
_entry.id   AF-A0A964XAT8-F1
#
_cell.length_a   1.000
_cell.length_b   1.000
_cell.length_c   1.000
_cell.angle_alpha   90.00
_cell.angle_beta   90.00
_cell.angle_gamma   90.00
#
_symmetry.space_group_name_H-M   'P 1'
#
loop_
_entity.id
_entity.type
_entity.pdbx_description
1 polymer ?
#
loop_
_entity_poly.entity_id
_entity_poly.type
_entity_poly.pdbx_seq_one_letter_code
_entity_poly.pdbx_strand_id
1 'polypeptide(L)'
;MGAVLDLDAALVEGLCRMGDSTLVLGHRVSEWCGHAPVLEEDIALANTALDLIGQTQMWLGLAGDVEGRGRSADDLAFHRDVWEFRNLLLVERPNGDFGHTLMRQFLFDAWHQPMLAGLAQSQDARIAEISAKAGKEVAYHLERSADLVIRLGDGSDESHARMQTA
;
A
#
# COMPACT_ATOMS: atom_id res chain seq x y z
N MET A 1 2.76 -35.44 -13.38
CA MET A 1 3.85 -34.95 -12.50
C MET A 1 3.32 -33.70 -11.81
N GLY A 2 2.80 -33.83 -10.59
CA GLY A 2 2.34 -32.67 -9.83
C GLY A 2 3.55 -31.84 -9.45
N ALA A 3 3.57 -30.56 -9.82
CA ALA A 3 4.60 -29.65 -9.35
C ALA A 3 4.53 -29.62 -7.82
N VAL A 4 5.60 -30.06 -7.16
CA VAL A 4 5.76 -29.85 -5.73
C VAL A 4 5.85 -28.34 -5.55
N LEU A 5 4.86 -27.77 -4.87
CA LEU A 5 4.85 -26.35 -4.52
C LEU A 5 6.07 -26.08 -3.63
N ASP A 6 6.99 -25.27 -4.11
CA ASP A 6 8.01 -24.65 -3.27
C ASP A 6 7.32 -23.59 -2.41
N LEU A 7 7.09 -23.94 -1.14
CA LEU A 7 6.37 -23.11 -0.19
C LEU A 7 7.14 -21.83 0.15
N ASP A 8 8.46 -21.87 0.13
CA ASP A 8 9.30 -20.70 0.41
C ASP A 8 9.23 -19.73 -0.76
N ALA A 9 9.33 -20.24 -2.00
CA ALA A 9 9.14 -19.40 -3.19
C ALA A 9 7.73 -18.77 -3.25
N ALA A 10 6.69 -19.53 -2.90
CA ALA A 10 5.33 -19.01 -2.83
C ALA A 10 5.16 -17.96 -1.72
N LEU A 11 5.83 -18.14 -0.57
CA LEU A 11 5.81 -17.18 0.52
C LEU A 11 6.54 -15.88 0.15
N VAL A 12 7.74 -15.96 -0.44
CA VAL A 12 8.49 -14.78 -0.93
C VAL A 12 7.64 -13.98 -1.91
N GLU A 13 7.00 -14.65 -2.86
CA GLU A 13 6.09 -14.00 -3.81
C GLU A 13 4.91 -13.29 -3.12
N GLY A 14 4.33 -13.90 -2.08
CA GLY A 14 3.27 -13.29 -1.27
C GLY A 14 3.74 -12.05 -0.49
N LEU A 15 4.94 -12.12 0.10
CA LEU A 15 5.55 -11.01 0.83
C LEU A 15 5.90 -9.85 -0.11
N CYS A 16 6.45 -10.14 -1.29
CA CYS A 16 6.70 -9.14 -2.33
C CYS A 16 5.41 -8.48 -2.81
N ARG A 17 4.29 -9.19 -2.95
CA ARG A 17 2.99 -8.56 -3.31
C ARG A 17 2.56 -7.50 -2.30
N MET A 18 2.72 -7.79 -1.01
CA MET A 18 2.40 -6.84 0.05
C MET A 18 3.37 -5.65 0.03
N GLY A 19 4.68 -5.92 0.04
CA GLY A 19 5.71 -4.89 0.08
C GLY A 19 5.75 -4.00 -1.16
N ASP A 20 5.58 -4.55 -2.35
CA ASP A 20 5.60 -3.81 -3.61
C ASP A 20 4.39 -2.89 -3.72
N SER A 21 3.22 -3.34 -3.24
CA SER A 21 2.01 -2.52 -3.25
C SER A 21 2.15 -1.30 -2.34
N THR A 22 2.72 -1.48 -1.15
CA THR A 22 2.99 -0.38 -0.22
C THR A 22 4.12 0.52 -0.72
N LEU A 23 5.15 -0.03 -1.38
CA LEU A 23 6.25 0.73 -1.95
C LEU A 23 5.76 1.67 -3.04
N VAL A 24 5.06 1.12 -4.03
CA VAL A 24 4.58 1.86 -5.20
C VAL A 24 3.55 2.90 -4.78
N LEU A 25 2.61 2.55 -3.88
CA LEU A 25 1.64 3.52 -3.39
C LEU A 25 2.31 4.61 -2.55
N GLY A 26 3.24 4.25 -1.66
CA GLY A 26 4.01 5.21 -0.86
C GLY A 26 4.74 6.21 -1.76
N HIS A 27 5.36 5.74 -2.84
CA HIS A 27 5.97 6.61 -3.85
C HIS A 27 4.95 7.54 -4.51
N ARG A 28 3.82 7.01 -5.01
CA ARG A 28 2.77 7.82 -5.63
C ARG A 28 2.24 8.90 -4.69
N VAL A 29 1.99 8.56 -3.44
CA VAL A 29 1.49 9.53 -2.45
C VAL A 29 2.55 10.58 -2.13
N SER A 30 3.84 10.20 -2.11
CA SER A 30 4.95 11.14 -1.86
C SER A 30 5.09 12.21 -2.95
N GLU A 31 4.66 11.94 -4.18
CA GLU A 31 4.65 12.92 -5.28
C GLU A 31 3.76 14.14 -4.98
N TRP A 32 2.82 14.04 -4.02
CA TRP A 32 1.98 15.17 -3.58
C TRP A 32 2.67 16.15 -2.63
N CYS A 33 3.86 15.84 -2.12
CA CYS A 33 4.56 16.69 -1.14
C CYS A 33 4.74 18.11 -1.70
N GLY A 34 4.15 19.10 -1.00
CA GLY A 34 4.13 20.51 -1.38
C GLY A 34 3.11 20.91 -2.45
N HIS A 35 2.23 19.99 -2.86
CA HIS A 35 1.27 20.18 -3.96
C HIS A 35 -0.17 19.83 -3.58
N ALA A 36 -0.43 19.38 -2.35
CA ALA A 36 -1.79 19.04 -1.93
C ALA A 36 -2.70 20.29 -1.89
N PRO A 37 -4.04 20.13 -1.97
CA PRO A 37 -4.96 21.28 -2.06
C PRO A 37 -4.89 22.24 -0.88
N VAL A 38 -4.53 21.72 0.30
CA VAL A 38 -4.32 22.47 1.55
C VAL A 38 -3.20 21.81 2.36
N LEU A 39 -2.63 22.55 3.32
CA LEU A 39 -1.48 22.11 4.11
C LEU A 39 -1.78 20.84 4.93
N GLU A 40 -2.98 20.75 5.48
CA GLU A 40 -3.44 19.62 6.28
C GLU A 40 -3.43 18.32 5.46
N GLU A 41 -3.85 18.40 4.20
CA GLU A 41 -3.83 17.25 3.29
C GLU A 41 -2.41 16.89 2.85
N ASP A 42 -1.52 17.87 2.73
CA ASP A 42 -0.10 17.63 2.44
C ASP A 42 0.56 16.81 3.56
N ILE A 43 0.37 17.27 4.81
CA ILE A 43 0.88 16.58 6.01
C ILE A 43 0.27 15.18 6.12
N ALA A 44 -1.04 15.06 5.89
CA ALA A 44 -1.72 13.78 6.02
C ALA A 44 -1.28 12.78 4.93
N LEU A 45 -1.10 13.22 3.68
CA LEU A 45 -0.54 12.38 2.62
C LEU A 45 0.92 11.99 2.91
N ALA A 46 1.75 12.93 3.39
CA ALA A 46 3.12 12.63 3.79
C ALA A 46 3.19 11.57 4.90
N ASN A 47 2.28 11.64 5.89
CA ASN A 47 2.19 10.61 6.93
C ASN A 47 1.74 9.25 6.38
N THR A 48 0.73 9.22 5.50
CA THR A 48 0.31 7.98 4.82
C THR A 48 1.47 7.38 4.02
N ALA A 49 2.23 8.20 3.29
CA ALA A 49 3.40 7.74 2.56
C ALA A 49 4.47 7.16 3.51
N LEU A 50 4.75 7.82 4.63
CA LEU A 50 5.72 7.35 5.62
C LEU A 50 5.33 5.98 6.20
N ASP A 51 4.06 5.80 6.56
CA ASP A 51 3.54 4.52 7.05
C ASP A 51 3.70 3.42 5.99
N LEU A 52 3.31 3.69 4.73
CA LEU A 52 3.43 2.74 3.62
C LEU A 52 4.89 2.35 3.34
N ILE A 53 5.84 3.29 3.41
CA ILE A 53 7.27 2.99 3.29
C ILE A 53 7.77 2.18 4.49
N GLY A 54 7.29 2.47 5.71
CA GLY A 54 7.56 1.64 6.89
C GLY A 54 7.06 0.21 6.74
N GLN A 55 5.86 0.02 6.17
CA GLN A 55 5.30 -1.29 5.86
C GLN A 55 6.11 -2.03 4.78
N THR A 56 6.58 -1.29 3.77
CA THR A 56 7.45 -1.83 2.72
C THR A 56 8.73 -2.42 3.32
N GLN A 57 9.40 -1.70 4.22
CA GLN A 57 10.61 -2.19 4.86
C GLN A 57 10.36 -3.50 5.63
N MET A 58 9.22 -3.59 6.31
CA MET A 58 8.85 -4.80 7.04
C MET A 58 8.57 -5.99 6.11
N TRP A 59 7.76 -5.78 5.06
CA TRP A 59 7.38 -6.85 4.14
C TRP A 59 8.55 -7.33 3.27
N LEU A 60 9.29 -6.41 2.67
CA LEU A 60 10.44 -6.77 1.83
C LEU A 60 11.62 -7.27 2.66
N GLY A 61 11.80 -6.75 3.88
CA GLY A 61 12.80 -7.31 4.81
C GLY A 61 12.53 -8.79 5.10
N LEU A 62 11.27 -9.13 5.42
CA LEU A 62 10.87 -10.52 5.61
C LEU A 62 11.00 -11.35 4.33
N ALA A 63 10.71 -10.78 3.16
CA ALA A 63 10.91 -11.46 1.88
C ALA A 63 12.39 -11.82 1.65
N GLY A 64 13.30 -10.89 1.94
CA GLY A 64 14.75 -11.11 1.84
C GLY A 64 15.25 -12.20 2.79
N ASP A 65 14.73 -12.20 4.03
CA ASP A 65 15.04 -13.23 5.03
C ASP A 65 14.59 -14.62 4.59
N VAL A 66 13.35 -14.75 4.08
CA VAL A 66 12.80 -16.03 3.60
C VAL A 66 13.49 -16.49 2.33
N GLU A 67 13.84 -15.58 1.42
CA GLU A 67 14.54 -15.93 0.18
C GLU A 67 15.96 -16.49 0.45
N GLY A 68 16.61 -16.08 1.54
CA GLY A 68 17.89 -16.62 1.97
C GLY A 68 19.06 -16.28 1.05
N ARG A 69 18.91 -15.29 0.16
CA ARG A 69 19.95 -14.85 -0.80
C ARG A 69 20.77 -13.65 -0.31
N GLY A 70 20.54 -13.22 0.93
CA GLY A 70 21.22 -12.07 1.53
C GLY A 70 20.82 -10.72 0.93
N ARG A 71 19.66 -10.65 0.26
CA ARG A 71 19.08 -9.40 -0.23
C ARG A 71 18.33 -8.70 0.89
N SER A 72 18.61 -7.41 1.07
CA SER A 72 17.88 -6.55 1.99
C SER A 72 16.55 -6.04 1.40
N ALA A 73 15.75 -5.35 2.21
CA ALA A 73 14.58 -4.64 1.71
C ALA A 73 14.94 -3.62 0.63
N ASP A 74 16.09 -2.93 0.77
CA ASP A 74 16.58 -1.97 -0.21
C ASP A 74 16.98 -2.65 -1.52
N ASP A 75 17.65 -3.80 -1.46
CA ASP A 75 17.99 -4.58 -2.67
C ASP A 75 16.73 -5.00 -3.42
N LEU A 76 15.70 -5.43 -2.69
CA LEU A 76 14.42 -5.78 -3.30
C LEU A 76 13.69 -4.53 -3.83
N ALA A 77 13.77 -3.38 -3.17
CA ALA A 77 13.08 -2.17 -3.63
C ALA A 77 13.75 -1.54 -4.86
N PHE A 78 15.08 -1.55 -4.94
CA PHE A 78 15.83 -0.73 -5.91
C PHE A 78 16.54 -1.52 -7.01
N HIS A 79 16.83 -2.82 -6.81
CA HIS A 79 17.63 -3.61 -7.76
C HIS A 79 16.83 -4.62 -8.57
N ARG A 80 15.51 -4.69 -8.39
CA ARG A 80 14.60 -5.52 -9.21
C ARG A 80 14.16 -4.78 -10.48
N ASP A 81 14.04 -5.52 -11.58
CA ASP A 81 13.43 -5.02 -12.83
C ASP A 81 11.89 -5.03 -12.73
N VAL A 82 11.23 -4.30 -13.64
CA VAL A 82 9.76 -4.12 -13.69
C VAL A 82 9.00 -5.45 -13.72
N TRP A 83 9.58 -6.48 -14.34
CA TRP A 83 8.98 -7.82 -14.43
C TRP A 83 9.04 -8.60 -13.13
N GLU A 84 9.81 -8.14 -12.15
CA GLU A 84 9.96 -8.76 -10.83
C GLU A 84 9.08 -8.08 -9.76
N PHE A 85 8.45 -6.94 -10.09
CA PHE A 85 7.47 -6.30 -9.23
C PHE A 85 6.14 -7.05 -9.22
N ARG A 86 5.48 -7.03 -8.07
CA ARG A 86 4.22 -7.73 -7.79
C ARG A 86 3.16 -6.82 -7.16
N ASN A 87 3.29 -5.51 -7.35
CA ASN A 87 2.30 -4.55 -6.87
C ASN A 87 0.95 -4.74 -7.56
N LEU A 88 -0.11 -4.32 -6.90
CA LEU A 88 -1.41 -4.17 -7.54
C LEU A 88 -1.35 -3.10 -8.64
N LEU A 89 -1.99 -3.34 -9.79
CA LEU A 89 -2.08 -2.34 -10.86
C LEU A 89 -2.83 -1.07 -10.43
N LEU A 90 -3.63 -1.15 -9.36
CA LEU A 90 -4.29 -0.01 -8.75
C LEU A 90 -3.30 1.02 -8.21
N VAL A 91 -2.21 0.56 -7.57
CA VAL A 91 -1.30 1.47 -6.85
C VAL A 91 -0.30 2.18 -7.76
N GLU A 92 -0.05 1.65 -8.96
CA GLU A 92 0.84 2.29 -9.94
C GLU A 92 0.15 3.39 -10.78
N ARG A 93 -1.18 3.50 -10.69
CA ARG A 93 -1.94 4.53 -11.42
C ARG A 93 -1.41 5.93 -11.08
N PRO A 94 -1.25 6.84 -12.06
CA PRO A 94 -0.82 8.22 -11.79
C PRO A 94 -1.78 8.93 -10.84
N ASN A 95 -1.29 9.95 -10.12
CA ASN A 95 -2.11 10.69 -9.14
C ASN A 95 -3.31 11.40 -9.74
N GLY A 96 -3.17 11.99 -10.95
CA GLY A 96 -4.24 12.76 -11.57
C GLY A 96 -4.61 14.00 -10.73
N ASP A 97 -5.90 14.24 -10.57
CA ASP A 97 -6.38 15.21 -9.59
C ASP A 97 -6.53 14.59 -8.19
N PHE A 98 -6.85 15.42 -7.20
CA PHE A 98 -6.95 14.97 -5.82
C PHE A 98 -8.03 13.90 -5.61
N GLY A 99 -9.12 13.94 -6.41
CA GLY A 99 -10.19 12.95 -6.36
C GLY A 99 -9.71 11.56 -6.77
N HIS A 100 -8.95 11.45 -7.86
CA HIS A 100 -8.35 10.18 -8.29
C HIS A 100 -7.39 9.61 -7.27
N THR A 101 -6.58 10.47 -6.64
CA THR A 101 -5.67 10.06 -5.56
C THR A 101 -6.45 9.51 -4.36
N LEU A 102 -7.50 10.20 -3.91
CA LEU A 102 -8.32 9.77 -2.78
C LEU A 102 -9.08 8.48 -3.08
N MET A 103 -9.66 8.33 -4.27
CA MET A 103 -10.36 7.11 -4.65
C MET A 103 -9.41 5.91 -4.70
N ARG A 104 -8.23 6.08 -5.30
CA ARG A 104 -7.18 5.04 -5.30
C ARG A 104 -6.78 4.66 -3.87
N GLN A 105 -6.57 5.65 -3.01
CA GLN A 105 -6.21 5.44 -1.61
C GLN A 105 -7.31 4.69 -0.85
N PHE A 106 -8.56 5.15 -0.94
CA PHE A 106 -9.71 4.52 -0.30
C PHE A 106 -9.89 3.06 -0.73
N LEU A 107 -9.84 2.77 -2.05
CA LEU A 107 -9.99 1.41 -2.56
C LEU A 107 -8.85 0.50 -2.08
N PHE A 108 -7.62 1.01 -2.02
CA PHE A 108 -6.50 0.27 -1.47
C PHE A 108 -6.68 0.03 0.03
N ASP A 109 -7.01 1.05 0.81
CA ASP A 109 -7.19 0.94 2.27
C ASP A 109 -8.32 -0.03 2.64
N ALA A 110 -9.43 0.02 1.89
CA ALA A 110 -10.60 -0.84 2.08
C ALA A 110 -10.31 -2.31 1.79
N TRP A 111 -9.34 -2.58 0.91
CA TRP A 111 -8.79 -3.93 0.70
C TRP A 111 -7.74 -4.29 1.76
N HIS A 112 -6.86 -3.35 2.07
CA HIS A 112 -5.67 -3.59 2.88
C HIS A 112 -6.05 -3.89 4.32
N GLN A 113 -7.04 -3.20 4.88
CA GLN A 113 -7.50 -3.42 6.25
C GLN A 113 -7.98 -4.88 6.49
N PRO A 114 -8.96 -5.43 5.74
CA PRO A 114 -9.38 -6.81 5.93
C PRO A 114 -8.29 -7.83 5.54
N MET A 115 -7.44 -7.51 4.56
CA MET A 115 -6.29 -8.37 4.22
C MET A 115 -5.35 -8.52 5.41
N LEU A 116 -4.93 -7.41 6.03
CA LEU A 116 -4.07 -7.41 7.21
C LEU A 116 -4.75 -8.06 8.41
N ALA A 117 -6.06 -7.89 8.59
CA ALA A 117 -6.81 -8.57 9.65
C ALA A 117 -6.80 -10.10 9.48
N GLY A 118 -6.82 -10.60 8.25
CA GLY A 118 -6.61 -12.02 7.95
C GLY A 118 -5.17 -12.48 8.20
N LEU A 119 -4.19 -11.72 7.70
CA LEU A 119 -2.76 -12.04 7.86
C LEU A 119 -2.29 -11.95 9.31
N ALA A 120 -2.93 -11.13 10.15
CA ALA A 120 -2.71 -11.09 11.59
C ALA A 120 -3.02 -12.42 12.30
N GLN A 121 -3.74 -13.33 11.64
CA GLN A 121 -4.04 -14.69 12.13
C GLN A 121 -3.10 -15.75 11.53
N SER A 122 -2.04 -15.34 10.83
CA SER A 122 -1.05 -16.25 10.25
C SER A 122 -0.36 -17.11 11.32
N GLN A 123 0.01 -18.33 10.93
CA GLN A 123 0.87 -19.19 11.76
C GLN A 123 2.34 -18.74 11.74
N ASP A 124 2.77 -17.96 10.74
CA ASP A 124 4.06 -17.28 10.79
C ASP A 124 3.93 -16.03 11.66
N ALA A 125 4.56 -16.06 12.83
CA ALA A 125 4.52 -14.98 13.81
C ALA A 125 5.02 -13.64 13.23
N ARG A 126 5.98 -13.65 12.31
CA ARG A 126 6.53 -12.42 11.70
C ARG A 126 5.47 -11.77 10.81
N ILE A 127 4.74 -12.55 10.03
CA ILE A 127 3.62 -12.04 9.22
C ILE A 127 2.53 -11.48 10.12
N ALA A 128 2.18 -12.20 11.19
CA ALA A 128 1.15 -11.78 12.12
C ALA A 128 1.51 -10.44 12.81
N GLU A 129 2.77 -10.29 13.24
CA GLU A 129 3.28 -9.08 13.88
C GLU A 129 3.30 -7.88 12.94
N ILE A 130 3.83 -8.04 11.72
CA ILE A 130 3.83 -6.99 10.69
C ILE A 130 2.39 -6.54 10.41
N SER A 131 1.47 -7.51 10.24
CA SER A 131 0.07 -7.23 9.93
C SER A 131 -0.65 -6.50 11.06
N ALA A 132 -0.40 -6.89 12.31
CA ALA A 132 -0.99 -6.24 13.48
C ALA A 132 -0.49 -4.81 13.67
N LYS A 133 0.76 -4.52 13.30
CA LYS A 133 1.31 -3.16 13.30
C LYS A 133 0.72 -2.32 12.17
N ALA A 134 0.85 -2.79 10.92
CA ALA A 134 0.34 -2.10 9.74
C ALA A 134 -1.18 -1.86 9.81
N GLY A 135 -1.94 -2.80 10.38
CA GLY A 135 -3.39 -2.69 10.51
C GLY A 135 -3.85 -1.49 11.35
N LYS A 136 -3.04 -1.01 12.29
CA LYS A 136 -3.35 0.19 13.08
C LYS A 136 -3.23 1.46 12.23
N GLU A 137 -2.19 1.53 11.41
CA GLU A 137 -1.95 2.64 10.48
C GLU A 137 -3.05 2.67 9.41
N VAL A 138 -3.32 1.51 8.78
CA VAL A 138 -4.32 1.38 7.70
C VAL A 138 -5.74 1.65 8.18
N ALA A 139 -6.08 1.36 9.44
CA ALA A 139 -7.38 1.74 9.99
C ALA A 139 -7.60 3.26 9.96
N TYR A 140 -6.56 4.04 10.28
CA TYR A 140 -6.59 5.49 10.19
C TYR A 140 -6.63 5.98 8.73
N HIS A 141 -5.87 5.34 7.84
CA HIS A 141 -5.90 5.65 6.41
C HIS A 141 -7.30 5.49 5.83
N LEU A 142 -7.95 4.34 6.11
CA LEU A 142 -9.29 4.03 5.64
C LEU A 142 -10.35 5.01 6.17
N GLU A 143 -10.33 5.30 7.47
CA GLU A 143 -11.28 6.25 8.07
C GLU A 143 -11.21 7.61 7.36
N ARG A 144 -9.99 8.12 7.16
CA ARG A 144 -9.77 9.40 6.51
C ARG A 144 -10.14 9.38 5.03
N SER A 145 -9.68 8.37 4.28
CA SER A 145 -9.93 8.29 2.84
C SER A 145 -11.42 8.11 2.55
N ALA A 146 -12.14 7.32 3.34
CA ALA A 146 -13.59 7.19 3.25
C ALA A 146 -14.32 8.52 3.53
N ASP A 147 -13.96 9.22 4.61
CA ASP A 147 -14.57 10.50 4.98
C ASP A 147 -14.33 11.58 3.91
N LEU A 148 -13.14 11.64 3.31
CA LEU A 148 -12.86 12.58 2.22
C LEU A 148 -13.58 12.23 0.92
N VAL A 149 -13.70 10.96 0.57
CA VAL A 149 -14.51 10.52 -0.59
C VAL A 149 -15.96 10.93 -0.41
N ILE A 150 -16.53 10.74 0.79
CA ILE A 150 -17.91 11.16 1.10
C ILE A 150 -18.04 12.68 1.02
N ARG A 151 -17.14 13.45 1.66
CA ARG A 151 -17.22 14.92 1.67
C ARG A 151 -17.09 15.54 0.29
N LEU A 152 -16.26 14.99 -0.59
CA LEU A 152 -16.13 15.46 -1.97
C LEU A 152 -17.31 14.98 -2.82
N GLY A 153 -17.81 13.78 -2.60
CA GLY A 153 -19.00 13.24 -3.25
C GLY A 153 -20.27 14.02 -2.91
N ASP A 154 -20.47 14.37 -1.65
CA ASP A 154 -21.64 15.12 -1.15
C ASP A 154 -21.37 16.63 -1.04
N GLY A 155 -20.31 17.10 -1.69
CA GLY A 155 -19.86 18.49 -1.67
C GLY A 155 -20.62 19.38 -2.66
N SER A 156 -19.90 19.98 -3.60
CA SER A 156 -20.48 20.76 -4.69
C SER A 156 -20.78 19.87 -5.91
N ASP A 157 -21.57 20.38 -6.86
CA ASP A 157 -21.80 19.69 -8.15
C ASP A 157 -20.47 19.37 -8.88
N GLU A 158 -19.48 20.26 -8.76
CA GLU A 158 -18.15 20.03 -9.33
C GLU A 158 -17.39 18.91 -8.60
N SER A 159 -17.31 18.95 -7.27
CA SER A 159 -16.58 17.92 -6.52
C SER A 159 -17.25 16.56 -6.64
N HIS A 160 -18.58 16.52 -6.67
CA HIS A 160 -19.37 15.33 -6.94
C HIS A 160 -19.04 14.72 -8.30
N ALA A 161 -19.07 15.53 -9.37
CA ALA A 161 -18.78 15.06 -10.72
C ALA A 161 -17.34 14.55 -10.88
N ARG A 162 -16.36 15.23 -10.24
CA ARG A 162 -14.96 14.78 -10.23
C ARG A 162 -14.80 13.46 -9.46
N MET A 163 -15.43 13.32 -8.30
CA MET A 163 -15.35 12.09 -7.50
C MET A 163 -16.08 10.92 -8.19
N GLN A 164 -17.15 11.18 -8.95
CA GLN A 164 -17.82 10.15 -9.75
C GLN A 164 -16.98 9.70 -10.96
N THR A 165 -16.06 10.55 -11.43
CA THR A 165 -15.14 10.24 -12.54
C THR A 165 -13.90 9.48 -12.06
N ALA A 166 -13.45 9.75 -10.83
CA ALA A 166 -12.30 9.15 -10.18
C ALA A 166 -12.47 7.63 -9.95
#